data_AF-A0A925L1Y5-F1
#
_entry.id   AF-A0A925L1Y5-F1
#
_cell.length_a   1.000
_cell.length_b   1.000
_cell.length_c   1.000
_cell.angle_alpha   90.00
_cell.angle_beta   90.00
_cell.angle_gamma   90.00
#
_symmetry.space_group_name_H-M   'P 1'
#
loop_
_entity.id
_entity.type
_entity.pdbx_description
1 polymer ?
#
loop_
_entity_poly.entity_id
_entity_poly.type
_entity_poly.pdbx_seq_one_letter_code
_entity_poly.pdbx_strand_id
1 'polypeptide(L)'
;MTDTPQNHGEVLSKALLPNAFDPLASVSMDTDGAVSWPIAPSALLLMYLTSPEHNRCIHLIAEGAFGGGLVDKDGQPISAMEDLFEQGSAATFVELGIDLGTFGNAFLQVITNNATGRVVALRRLPAITMRRLGRAGFVQTVRDGIGNETRTLFGPEEIIQLRPPCPMGGFYALPDWIAAGNMIKLAQAATEWNAKFFENGAMPEYAMIVKGGQLSDTQKEAARGFFRREFRGLDNAHKTLLLSFDNNEVEVEFKRITAEMKDGDFLKMLDAAQSRVHLAHGVPPRLLGIMHAGQLGGGGEITGQFKMFEDLRLASVRRRTKDQITPLARRLKLAPDALRFRPLDLTAPDTDRQQIKDWLEAEIIDRDEARRLAGIDSETALAKSASGRLSVLAKLLADS
;
A
#
# COMPACT_ATOMS: atom_id res chain seq x y z
N MET A 1 -22.13 -44.56 3.19
CA MET A 1 -22.90 -43.32 2.96
C MET A 1 -23.16 -42.65 4.30
N THR A 2 -22.25 -41.79 4.71
CA THR A 2 -22.47 -40.77 5.75
C THR A 2 -21.50 -39.66 5.41
N ASP A 3 -21.91 -38.83 4.46
CA ASP A 3 -21.20 -37.65 4.03
C ASP A 3 -21.43 -36.58 5.10
N THR A 4 -20.38 -36.21 5.82
CA THR A 4 -20.45 -35.16 6.84
C THR A 4 -20.06 -33.87 6.13
N PRO A 5 -20.92 -32.85 6.06
CA PRO A 5 -20.60 -31.62 5.33
C PRO A 5 -19.39 -30.97 5.99
N GLN A 6 -18.28 -30.92 5.24
CA GLN A 6 -17.08 -30.22 5.65
C GLN A 6 -17.45 -28.75 5.92
N ASN A 7 -17.17 -28.35 7.14
CA ASN A 7 -17.54 -27.07 7.71
C ASN A 7 -16.74 -25.95 7.02
N HIS A 8 -17.31 -25.35 5.98
CA HIS A 8 -16.70 -24.24 5.23
C HIS A 8 -16.31 -23.03 6.12
N GLY A 9 -16.84 -22.95 7.35
CA GLY A 9 -16.45 -21.95 8.36
C GLY A 9 -15.10 -22.18 9.04
N GLU A 10 -14.61 -23.43 9.13
CA GLU A 10 -13.30 -23.73 9.76
C GLU A 10 -12.10 -23.39 8.88
N VAL A 11 -12.28 -23.40 7.55
CA VAL A 11 -11.21 -23.04 6.60
C VAL A 11 -10.97 -21.53 6.61
N LEU A 12 -12.03 -20.74 6.80
CA LEU A 12 -11.94 -19.28 6.94
C LEU A 12 -11.39 -18.86 8.30
N SER A 13 -11.70 -19.58 9.38
CA SER A 13 -11.21 -19.23 10.73
C SER A 13 -9.71 -19.48 10.92
N LYS A 14 -9.12 -20.48 10.23
CA LYS A 14 -7.66 -20.68 10.19
C LYS A 14 -6.93 -19.70 9.26
N ALA A 15 -7.58 -19.21 8.21
CA ALA A 15 -7.03 -18.17 7.33
C ALA A 15 -6.93 -16.78 8.01
N LEU A 16 -7.66 -16.59 9.11
CA LEU A 16 -7.76 -15.34 9.87
C LEU A 16 -6.79 -15.21 11.04
N LEU A 17 -5.79 -16.09 11.19
CA LEU A 17 -4.74 -15.95 12.20
C LEU A 17 -3.39 -15.66 11.55
N PRO A 18 -3.02 -14.38 11.33
CA PRO A 18 -1.77 -14.01 10.65
C PRO A 18 -0.55 -14.08 11.60
N ASN A 19 -0.54 -15.04 12.51
CA ASN A 19 0.58 -15.31 13.42
C ASN A 19 1.37 -16.57 13.04
N ALA A 20 1.01 -17.25 11.95
CA ALA A 20 1.80 -18.38 11.43
C ALA A 20 2.99 -17.87 10.58
N PHE A 21 3.83 -17.01 11.15
CA PHE A 21 5.19 -16.86 10.62
C PHE A 21 5.91 -18.17 10.91
N ASP A 22 6.10 -18.98 9.88
CA ASP A 22 6.89 -20.19 9.98
C ASP A 22 8.26 -19.93 9.32
N PRO A 23 9.33 -19.75 10.12
CA PRO A 23 10.67 -19.52 9.56
C PRO A 23 11.17 -20.70 8.72
N LEU A 24 10.67 -21.93 8.99
CA LEU A 24 11.05 -23.14 8.27
C LEU A 24 10.23 -23.34 6.99
N ALA A 25 9.09 -22.66 6.83
CA ALA A 25 8.27 -22.74 5.63
C ALA A 25 9.02 -22.31 4.36
N SER A 26 9.98 -21.39 4.50
CA SER A 26 10.84 -20.95 3.39
C SER A 26 11.79 -22.04 2.83
N VAL A 27 11.90 -23.18 3.54
CA VAL A 27 12.74 -24.33 3.23
C VAL A 27 11.90 -25.60 3.00
N SER A 28 10.64 -25.61 3.42
CA SER A 28 9.72 -26.73 3.18
C SER A 28 9.14 -26.68 1.76
N MET A 29 8.94 -27.87 1.19
CA MET A 29 8.18 -28.04 -0.04
C MET A 29 6.77 -28.53 0.31
N ASP A 30 5.78 -27.90 -0.30
CA ASP A 30 4.40 -28.36 -0.27
C ASP A 30 4.24 -29.62 -1.12
N THR A 31 3.07 -30.27 -1.01
CA THR A 31 2.75 -31.53 -1.71
C THR A 31 2.82 -31.42 -3.23
N ASP A 32 2.76 -30.21 -3.77
CA ASP A 32 2.86 -29.92 -5.20
C ASP A 32 4.27 -29.56 -5.68
N GLY A 33 5.28 -29.75 -4.81
CA GLY A 33 6.70 -29.51 -5.10
C GLY A 33 7.12 -28.04 -5.06
N ALA A 34 6.20 -27.13 -4.76
CA ALA A 34 6.50 -25.71 -4.61
C ALA A 34 6.88 -25.36 -3.17
N VAL A 35 7.81 -24.41 -3.03
CA VAL A 35 8.27 -23.89 -1.76
C VAL A 35 7.17 -23.05 -1.14
N SER A 36 6.87 -23.34 0.12
CA SER A 36 5.86 -22.63 0.89
C SER A 36 6.29 -21.18 1.13
N TRP A 37 5.34 -20.25 1.09
CA TRP A 37 5.62 -18.87 1.49
C TRP A 37 5.82 -18.82 3.01
N PRO A 38 6.79 -18.04 3.53
CA PRO A 38 6.99 -17.89 4.99
C PRO A 38 5.77 -17.34 5.72
N ILE A 39 4.99 -16.51 5.01
CA ILE A 39 3.72 -15.94 5.44
C ILE A 39 2.79 -16.06 4.23
N ALA A 40 1.57 -16.57 4.45
CA ALA A 40 0.59 -16.71 3.38
C ALA A 40 0.37 -15.36 2.64
N PRO A 41 0.51 -15.31 1.30
CA PRO A 41 0.30 -14.07 0.55
C PRO A 41 -1.07 -13.44 0.76
N SER A 42 -2.12 -14.24 0.95
CA SER A 42 -3.47 -13.76 1.27
C SER A 42 -3.53 -12.96 2.58
N ALA A 43 -2.75 -13.36 3.59
CA ALA A 43 -2.68 -12.65 4.86
C ALA A 43 -1.97 -11.29 4.72
N LEU A 44 -0.91 -11.23 3.91
CA LEU A 44 -0.22 -9.98 3.59
C LEU A 44 -1.14 -9.04 2.78
N LEU A 45 -1.86 -9.57 1.80
CA LEU A 45 -2.83 -8.81 1.02
C LEU A 45 -3.95 -8.25 1.90
N LEU A 46 -4.45 -9.02 2.88
CA LEU A 46 -5.47 -8.53 3.80
C LEU A 46 -4.98 -7.31 4.59
N MET A 47 -3.74 -7.33 5.12
CA MET A 47 -3.15 -6.18 5.82
C MET A 47 -2.98 -4.96 4.90
N TYR A 48 -2.64 -5.20 3.63
CA TYR A 48 -2.59 -4.17 2.59
C TYR A 48 -3.96 -3.51 2.31
N LEU A 49 -5.05 -4.29 2.39
CA LEU A 49 -6.40 -3.79 2.14
C LEU A 49 -7.05 -3.12 3.35
N THR A 50 -6.63 -3.45 4.58
CA THR A 50 -7.32 -2.99 5.79
C THR A 50 -6.76 -1.71 6.40
N SER A 51 -5.48 -1.36 6.18
CA SER A 51 -4.90 -0.10 6.68
C SER A 51 -4.62 0.90 5.55
N PRO A 52 -5.27 2.08 5.55
CA PRO A 52 -5.06 3.09 4.53
C PRO A 52 -3.65 3.70 4.60
N GLU A 53 -3.08 3.86 5.79
CA GLU A 53 -1.72 4.41 5.97
C GLU A 53 -0.68 3.45 5.43
N HIS A 54 -0.85 2.16 5.75
CA HIS A 54 0.01 1.09 5.26
C HIS A 54 -0.04 0.98 3.73
N ASN A 55 -1.26 1.00 3.17
CA ASN A 55 -1.50 1.02 1.73
C ASN A 55 -0.82 2.23 1.06
N ARG A 56 -1.07 3.43 1.58
CA ARG A 56 -0.54 4.68 1.01
C ARG A 56 0.98 4.74 1.05
N CYS A 57 1.62 4.21 2.10
CA CYS A 57 3.08 4.11 2.16
C CYS A 57 3.65 3.28 1.00
N ILE A 58 3.04 2.13 0.70
CA ILE A 58 3.48 1.25 -0.39
C ILE A 58 3.37 1.97 -1.74
N HIS A 59 2.23 2.62 -2.00
CA HIS A 59 2.02 3.39 -3.23
C HIS A 59 3.01 4.54 -3.36
N LEU A 60 3.20 5.33 -2.30
CA LEU A 60 4.12 6.47 -2.33
C LEU A 60 5.56 6.03 -2.62
N ILE A 61 6.00 4.91 -2.06
CA ILE A 61 7.32 4.34 -2.35
C ILE A 61 7.40 3.84 -3.79
N ALA A 62 6.40 3.10 -4.27
CA ALA A 62 6.38 2.53 -5.61
C ALA A 62 6.34 3.62 -6.69
N GLU A 63 5.40 4.57 -6.57
CA GLU A 63 5.25 5.72 -7.46
C GLU A 63 6.49 6.62 -7.41
N GLY A 64 7.01 6.93 -6.22
CA GLY A 64 8.20 7.77 -6.07
C GLY A 64 9.48 7.11 -6.59
N ALA A 65 9.61 5.78 -6.46
CA ALA A 65 10.78 5.06 -6.94
C ALA A 65 10.74 4.80 -8.45
N PHE A 66 9.56 4.53 -9.03
CA PHE A 66 9.46 3.98 -10.38
C PHE A 66 8.57 4.79 -11.34
N GLY A 67 7.78 5.74 -10.84
CA GLY A 67 6.83 6.50 -11.66
C GLY A 67 7.50 7.36 -12.74
N GLY A 68 8.78 7.70 -12.58
CA GLY A 68 9.57 8.41 -13.59
C GLY A 68 10.05 7.53 -14.77
N GLY A 69 9.88 6.21 -14.69
CA GLY A 69 10.26 5.25 -15.74
C GLY A 69 11.76 4.96 -15.81
N LEU A 70 12.12 4.09 -16.76
CA LEU A 70 13.51 3.78 -17.08
C LEU A 70 14.10 4.81 -18.04
N VAL A 71 15.28 5.31 -17.68
CA VAL A 71 16.02 6.31 -18.46
C VAL A 71 17.47 5.90 -18.65
N ASP A 72 18.07 6.43 -19.71
CA ASP A 72 19.50 6.31 -19.98
C ASP A 72 20.33 7.26 -19.10
N LYS A 73 21.64 7.33 -19.39
CA LYS A 73 22.58 8.21 -18.70
C LYS A 73 22.28 9.71 -18.90
N ASP A 74 21.61 10.06 -19.99
CA ASP A 74 21.29 11.43 -20.41
C ASP A 74 19.84 11.81 -20.00
N GLY A 75 19.15 10.92 -19.28
CA GLY A 75 17.81 11.13 -18.75
C GLY A 75 16.68 10.84 -19.74
N GLN A 76 16.99 10.31 -20.92
CA GLN A 76 16.03 10.01 -21.97
C GLN A 76 15.42 8.61 -21.80
N PRO A 77 14.14 8.41 -22.14
CA PRO A 77 13.53 7.07 -22.13
C PRO A 77 14.25 6.10 -23.06
N ILE A 78 14.43 4.86 -22.61
CA ILE A 78 15.10 3.82 -23.41
C ILE A 78 14.04 3.14 -24.30
N SER A 79 13.84 3.64 -25.52
CA SER A 79 12.79 3.17 -26.44
C SER A 79 12.77 1.64 -26.62
N ALA A 80 13.93 1.03 -26.87
CA ALA A 80 14.05 -0.43 -27.04
C ALA A 80 13.60 -1.25 -25.81
N MET A 81 13.58 -0.63 -24.63
CA MET A 81 13.13 -1.24 -23.39
C MET A 81 11.64 -0.93 -23.15
N GLU A 82 11.20 0.29 -23.44
CA GLU A 82 9.79 0.69 -23.35
C GLU A 82 8.89 -0.19 -24.23
N ASP A 83 9.33 -0.52 -25.45
CA ASP A 83 8.58 -1.36 -26.40
C ASP A 83 8.36 -2.80 -25.89
N LEU A 84 9.12 -3.25 -24.89
CA LEU A 84 8.95 -4.58 -24.29
C LEU A 84 7.80 -4.62 -23.28
N PHE A 85 7.33 -3.47 -22.79
CA PHE A 85 6.28 -3.37 -21.79
C PHE A 85 4.96 -2.96 -22.41
N GLU A 86 3.91 -3.73 -22.17
CA GLU A 86 2.57 -3.48 -22.73
C GLU A 86 1.99 -2.12 -22.34
N GLN A 87 2.21 -1.68 -21.10
CA GLN A 87 1.74 -0.40 -20.56
C GLN A 87 2.88 0.61 -20.34
N GLY A 88 4.08 0.31 -20.86
CA GLY A 88 5.30 1.06 -20.56
C GLY A 88 6.01 0.62 -19.28
N SER A 89 7.29 1.00 -19.17
CA SER A 89 8.16 0.57 -18.07
C SER A 89 7.72 1.16 -16.73
N ALA A 90 7.34 2.44 -16.70
CA ALA A 90 6.95 3.14 -15.49
C ALA A 90 5.77 2.44 -14.79
N ALA A 91 4.68 2.18 -15.52
CA ALA A 91 3.50 1.50 -15.00
C ALA A 91 3.86 0.10 -14.47
N THR A 92 4.60 -0.68 -15.26
CA THR A 92 5.00 -2.04 -14.88
C THR A 92 5.88 -2.07 -13.63
N PHE A 93 6.83 -1.14 -13.50
CA PHE A 93 7.71 -1.10 -12.32
C PHE A 93 7.01 -0.51 -11.09
N VAL A 94 6.05 0.41 -11.23
CA VAL A 94 5.18 0.82 -10.11
C VAL A 94 4.39 -0.38 -9.60
N GLU A 95 3.82 -1.16 -10.51
CA GLU A 95 3.10 -2.39 -10.20
C GLU A 95 3.97 -3.44 -9.50
N LEU A 96 5.19 -3.68 -9.99
CA LEU A 96 6.18 -4.53 -9.32
C LEU A 96 6.60 -3.95 -7.96
N GLY A 97 6.68 -2.63 -7.84
CA GLY A 97 6.95 -1.92 -6.59
C GLY A 97 5.86 -2.14 -5.55
N ILE A 98 4.60 -2.16 -5.96
CA ILE A 98 3.46 -2.50 -5.09
C ILE A 98 3.55 -3.96 -4.65
N ASP A 99 3.87 -4.89 -5.55
CA ASP A 99 4.09 -6.30 -5.18
C ASP A 99 5.24 -6.45 -4.18
N LEU A 100 6.36 -5.79 -4.44
CA LEU A 100 7.53 -5.80 -3.56
C LEU A 100 7.20 -5.20 -2.20
N GLY A 101 6.48 -4.08 -2.18
CA GLY A 101 6.03 -3.41 -0.96
C GLY A 101 5.00 -4.21 -0.18
N THR A 102 4.16 -5.00 -0.84
CA THR A 102 3.09 -5.79 -0.19
C THR A 102 3.60 -7.16 0.26
N PHE A 103 4.25 -7.90 -0.62
CA PHE A 103 4.61 -9.31 -0.41
C PHE A 103 6.09 -9.52 -0.11
N GLY A 104 6.92 -8.48 -0.23
CA GLY A 104 8.39 -8.60 -0.16
C GLY A 104 9.00 -9.27 -1.40
N ASN A 105 8.19 -9.64 -2.40
CA ASN A 105 8.64 -10.34 -3.59
C ASN A 105 7.79 -9.88 -4.78
N ALA A 106 8.42 -9.65 -5.92
CA ALA A 106 7.73 -9.35 -7.18
C ALA A 106 8.33 -10.18 -8.32
N PHE A 107 7.53 -10.49 -9.34
CA PHE A 107 7.94 -11.41 -10.39
C PHE A 107 7.74 -10.75 -11.77
N LEU A 108 8.84 -10.64 -12.50
CA LEU A 108 8.86 -10.12 -13.86
C LEU A 108 9.15 -11.27 -14.83
N GLN A 109 8.20 -11.60 -15.69
CA GLN A 109 8.36 -12.57 -16.74
C GLN A 109 9.16 -11.97 -17.90
N VAL A 110 10.15 -12.73 -18.38
CA VAL A 110 10.94 -12.46 -19.58
C VAL A 110 10.46 -13.38 -20.68
N ILE A 111 9.67 -12.83 -21.60
CA ILE A 111 9.12 -13.58 -22.72
C ILE A 111 10.13 -13.53 -23.86
N THR A 112 10.62 -14.70 -24.27
CA THR A 112 11.55 -14.85 -25.38
C THR A 112 10.91 -15.53 -26.57
N ASN A 113 11.34 -15.15 -27.77
CA ASN A 113 11.00 -15.87 -28.98
C ASN A 113 11.84 -17.17 -29.06
N ASN A 114 11.17 -18.32 -29.09
CA ASN A 114 11.81 -19.64 -29.08
C ASN A 114 12.78 -19.89 -30.25
N ALA A 115 12.55 -19.25 -31.41
CA ALA A 115 13.39 -19.43 -32.59
C ALA A 115 14.65 -18.55 -32.58
N THR A 116 14.56 -17.35 -32.01
CA THR A 116 15.66 -16.35 -32.07
C THR A 116 16.35 -16.12 -30.73
N GLY A 117 15.78 -16.60 -29.63
CA GLY A 117 16.25 -16.34 -28.26
C GLY A 117 16.15 -14.87 -27.83
N ARG A 118 15.60 -14.00 -28.66
CA ARG A 118 15.44 -12.57 -28.36
C ARG A 118 14.28 -12.36 -27.39
N VAL A 119 14.46 -11.44 -26.45
CA VAL A 119 13.37 -10.97 -25.58
C VAL A 119 12.39 -10.18 -26.43
N VAL A 120 11.11 -10.53 -26.34
CA VAL A 120 10.02 -9.90 -27.10
C VAL A 120 9.05 -9.13 -26.21
N ALA A 121 8.94 -9.50 -24.93
CA ALA A 121 8.08 -8.81 -23.99
C ALA A 121 8.52 -9.04 -22.55
N LEU A 122 8.14 -8.11 -21.68
CA LEU A 122 8.33 -8.13 -20.24
C LEU A 122 6.97 -7.91 -19.57
N ARG A 123 6.61 -8.81 -18.66
CA ARG A 123 5.28 -8.78 -18.03
C ARG A 123 5.38 -9.00 -16.53
N ARG A 124 4.69 -8.16 -15.75
CA ARG A 124 4.51 -8.41 -14.32
C ARG A 124 3.56 -9.61 -14.12
N LEU A 125 3.99 -10.58 -13.32
CA LEU A 125 3.13 -11.65 -12.82
C LEU A 125 2.74 -11.32 -11.37
N PRO A 126 1.44 -11.23 -11.02
CA PRO A 126 1.02 -10.88 -9.67
C PRO A 126 1.61 -11.84 -8.63
N ALA A 127 2.31 -11.30 -7.63
CA ALA A 127 3.06 -12.10 -6.68
C ALA A 127 2.21 -13.12 -5.91
N ILE A 128 0.95 -12.79 -5.61
CA ILE A 128 0.00 -13.71 -4.95
C ILE A 128 -0.29 -14.99 -5.75
N THR A 129 -0.11 -14.96 -7.07
CA THR A 129 -0.33 -16.10 -7.97
C THR A 129 0.93 -16.94 -8.18
N MET A 130 2.08 -16.49 -7.69
CA MET A 130 3.38 -17.07 -7.97
C MET A 130 3.92 -17.90 -6.81
N ARG A 131 4.48 -19.06 -7.13
CA ARG A 131 5.24 -19.89 -6.20
C ARG A 131 6.53 -20.38 -6.84
N ARG A 132 7.54 -20.66 -6.02
CA ARG A 132 8.87 -21.08 -6.46
C ARG A 132 9.01 -22.59 -6.37
N LEU A 133 9.56 -23.23 -7.39
CA LEU A 133 9.87 -24.67 -7.45
C LEU A 133 11.35 -24.90 -7.08
N GLY A 134 11.79 -24.34 -5.96
CA GLY A 134 13.19 -24.34 -5.55
C GLY A 134 14.13 -23.72 -6.59
N ARG A 135 15.06 -24.51 -7.12
CA ARG A 135 15.97 -24.09 -8.21
C ARG A 135 15.46 -24.46 -9.60
N ALA A 136 14.40 -25.26 -9.72
CA ALA A 136 13.88 -25.72 -11.00
C ALA A 136 13.11 -24.63 -11.76
N GLY A 137 12.63 -23.60 -11.07
CA GLY A 137 11.94 -22.47 -11.67
C GLY A 137 10.77 -21.99 -10.82
N PHE A 138 9.67 -21.64 -11.47
CA PHE A 138 8.49 -21.05 -10.86
C PHE A 138 7.21 -21.70 -11.38
N VAL A 139 6.15 -21.59 -10.62
CA VAL A 139 4.79 -21.95 -11.03
C VAL A 139 3.87 -20.78 -10.76
N GLN A 140 3.04 -20.45 -11.74
CA GLN A 140 1.91 -19.57 -11.55
C GLN A 140 0.64 -20.39 -11.46
N THR A 141 -0.17 -20.09 -10.47
CA THR A 141 -1.50 -20.66 -10.30
C THR A 141 -2.52 -19.53 -10.39
N VAL A 142 -3.36 -19.56 -11.43
CA VAL A 142 -4.46 -18.61 -11.61
C VAL A 142 -5.78 -19.36 -11.56
N ARG A 143 -6.75 -18.81 -10.83
CA ARG A 143 -8.12 -19.30 -10.83
C ARG A 143 -9.00 -18.37 -11.67
N ASP A 144 -9.78 -18.95 -12.57
CA ASP A 144 -10.78 -18.18 -13.32
C ASP A 144 -12.00 -17.85 -12.46
N GLY A 145 -12.93 -17.04 -12.98
CA GLY A 145 -14.15 -16.65 -12.28
C GLY A 145 -15.14 -17.80 -12.01
N ILE A 146 -14.90 -18.99 -12.57
CA ILE A 146 -15.73 -20.20 -12.44
C ILE A 146 -15.06 -21.19 -11.46
N GLY A 147 -13.80 -20.94 -11.07
CA GLY A 147 -13.04 -21.73 -10.12
C GLY A 147 -12.07 -22.74 -10.76
N ASN A 148 -11.91 -22.75 -12.09
CA ASN A 148 -10.90 -23.60 -12.73
C ASN A 148 -9.51 -23.06 -12.46
N GLU A 149 -8.60 -23.95 -12.11
CA GLU A 149 -7.23 -23.62 -11.79
C GLU A 149 -6.31 -23.93 -12.99
N THR A 150 -5.66 -22.89 -13.52
CA THR A 150 -4.63 -23.02 -14.54
C THR A 150 -3.27 -22.92 -13.88
N ARG A 151 -2.42 -23.94 -14.07
CA ARG A 151 -1.04 -23.98 -13.60
C ARG A 151 -0.08 -23.82 -14.78
N THR A 152 0.75 -22.79 -14.73
CA THR A 152 1.78 -22.52 -15.74
C THR A 152 3.16 -22.65 -15.10
N LEU A 153 4.02 -23.49 -15.69
CA LEU A 153 5.39 -23.70 -15.23
C LEU A 153 6.33 -22.78 -16.01
N PHE A 154 7.28 -22.19 -15.31
CA PHE A 154 8.33 -21.35 -15.87
C PHE A 154 9.70 -21.85 -15.45
N GLY A 155 10.65 -21.85 -16.38
CA GLY A 155 12.06 -22.07 -16.10
C GLY A 155 12.67 -20.93 -15.26
N PRO A 156 13.86 -21.16 -14.68
CA PRO A 156 14.51 -20.19 -13.80
C PRO A 156 14.93 -18.90 -14.53
N GLU A 157 15.22 -18.97 -15.83
CA GLU A 157 15.64 -17.83 -16.66
C GLU A 157 14.47 -17.05 -17.29
N GLU A 158 13.24 -17.57 -17.15
CA GLU A 158 12.02 -16.95 -17.65
C GLU A 158 11.43 -15.95 -16.66
N ILE A 159 11.83 -15.99 -15.38
CA ILE A 159 11.30 -15.12 -14.33
C ILE A 159 12.45 -14.43 -13.58
N ILE A 160 12.39 -13.11 -13.50
CA ILE A 160 13.21 -12.32 -12.60
C ILE A 160 12.41 -12.09 -11.33
N GLN A 161 12.83 -12.73 -10.23
CA GLN A 161 12.27 -12.49 -8.90
C GLN A 161 12.99 -11.30 -8.25
N LEU A 162 12.28 -10.19 -8.09
CA LEU A 162 12.73 -9.03 -7.34
C LEU A 162 12.45 -9.25 -5.85
N ARG A 163 13.47 -9.04 -5.01
CA ARG A 163 13.34 -9.18 -3.55
C ARG A 163 14.33 -8.29 -2.78
N PRO A 164 13.99 -7.83 -1.56
CA PRO A 164 14.93 -7.24 -0.63
C PRO A 164 15.89 -8.30 -0.06
N PRO A 165 17.06 -7.87 0.50
CA PRO A 165 17.88 -8.77 1.30
C PRO A 165 17.07 -9.18 2.52
N CYS A 166 17.10 -10.47 2.83
CA CYS A 166 16.35 -11.06 3.93
C CYS A 166 17.31 -11.94 4.74
N PRO A 167 17.37 -11.77 6.08
CA PRO A 167 18.27 -12.56 6.92
C PRO A 167 17.90 -14.05 6.96
N MET A 168 16.67 -14.42 6.56
CA MET A 168 16.24 -15.81 6.51
C MET A 168 17.01 -16.65 5.48
N GLY A 169 17.67 -16.04 4.50
CA GLY A 169 18.48 -16.76 3.49
C GLY A 169 17.71 -17.68 2.55
N GLY A 170 16.37 -17.71 2.63
CA GLY A 170 15.49 -18.58 1.84
C GLY A 170 15.14 -18.06 0.44
N PHE A 171 14.24 -18.78 -0.22
CA PHE A 171 13.76 -18.48 -1.57
C PHE A 171 12.87 -17.22 -1.67
N TYR A 172 12.22 -16.85 -0.56
CA TYR A 172 11.40 -15.65 -0.44
C TYR A 172 12.02 -14.69 0.56
N ALA A 173 11.83 -13.40 0.31
CA ALA A 173 12.08 -12.36 1.28
C ALA A 173 10.80 -11.97 2.03
N LEU A 174 10.97 -11.28 3.16
CA LEU A 174 9.86 -10.65 3.87
C LEU A 174 9.74 -9.18 3.45
N PRO A 175 8.53 -8.60 3.44
CA PRO A 175 8.38 -7.17 3.24
C PRO A 175 8.91 -6.38 4.44
N ASP A 176 9.50 -5.20 4.20
CA ASP A 176 10.14 -4.36 5.23
C ASP A 176 9.19 -4.01 6.40
N TRP A 177 7.90 -3.84 6.11
CA TRP A 177 6.89 -3.43 7.09
C TRP A 177 6.42 -4.55 8.02
N ILE A 178 6.85 -5.80 7.83
CA ILE A 178 6.27 -6.95 8.54
C ILE A 178 6.36 -6.82 10.07
N ALA A 179 7.39 -6.12 10.57
CA ALA A 179 7.56 -5.82 11.99
C ALA A 179 6.41 -4.96 12.57
N ALA A 180 5.73 -4.16 11.74
CA ALA A 180 4.54 -3.40 12.11
C ALA A 180 3.23 -4.18 11.94
N GLY A 181 3.26 -5.47 11.57
CA GLY A 181 2.04 -6.26 11.32
C GLY A 181 1.07 -6.29 12.51
N ASN A 182 1.57 -6.35 13.74
CA ASN A 182 0.71 -6.28 14.94
C ASN A 182 0.12 -4.88 15.17
N MET A 183 0.81 -3.82 14.75
CA MET A 183 0.28 -2.45 14.82
C MET A 183 -0.83 -2.24 13.79
N ILE A 184 -0.68 -2.80 12.57
CA ILE A 184 -1.75 -2.80 11.56
C ILE A 184 -2.98 -3.55 12.09
N LYS A 185 -2.80 -4.74 12.67
CA LYS A 185 -3.90 -5.50 13.29
C LYS A 185 -4.55 -4.74 14.45
N LEU A 186 -3.77 -4.07 15.29
CA LEU A 186 -4.28 -3.28 16.40
C LEU A 186 -5.13 -2.10 15.89
N ALA A 187 -4.65 -1.37 14.88
CA ALA A 187 -5.39 -0.28 14.26
C ALA A 187 -6.69 -0.77 13.60
N GLN A 188 -6.65 -1.92 12.92
CA GLN A 188 -7.84 -2.56 12.36
C GLN A 188 -8.82 -2.95 13.46
N ALA A 189 -8.37 -3.64 14.51
CA ALA A 189 -9.23 -4.07 15.62
C ALA A 189 -9.86 -2.87 16.35
N ALA A 190 -9.10 -1.79 16.54
CA ALA A 190 -9.61 -0.55 17.13
C ALA A 190 -10.69 0.09 16.23
N THR A 191 -10.47 0.14 14.92
CA THR A 191 -11.44 0.65 13.95
C THR A 191 -12.71 -0.20 13.93
N GLU A 192 -12.58 -1.53 13.86
CA GLU A 192 -13.72 -2.45 13.88
C GLU A 192 -14.49 -2.40 15.19
N TRP A 193 -13.78 -2.28 16.33
CA TRP A 193 -14.41 -2.13 17.63
C TRP A 193 -15.20 -0.83 17.71
N ASN A 194 -14.62 0.29 17.25
CA ASN A 194 -15.31 1.58 17.18
C ASN A 194 -16.54 1.51 16.26
N ALA A 195 -16.39 0.94 15.05
CA ALA A 195 -17.51 0.76 14.14
C ALA A 195 -18.65 -0.05 14.77
N LYS A 196 -18.31 -1.19 15.41
CA LYS A 196 -19.29 -2.03 16.13
C LYS A 196 -19.89 -1.32 17.34
N PHE A 197 -19.11 -0.52 18.06
CA PHE A 197 -19.58 0.28 19.18
C PHE A 197 -20.68 1.25 18.71
N PHE A 198 -20.45 1.95 17.60
CA PHE A 198 -21.41 2.86 16.99
C PHE A 198 -22.62 2.14 16.35
N GLU A 199 -22.41 0.99 15.69
CA GLU A 199 -23.50 0.20 15.10
C GLU A 199 -24.45 -0.39 16.16
N ASN A 200 -23.90 -0.86 17.28
CA ASN A 200 -24.67 -1.56 18.32
C ASN A 200 -25.22 -0.63 19.40
N GLY A 201 -25.00 0.69 19.30
CA GLY A 201 -25.56 1.67 20.24
C GLY A 201 -24.85 1.71 21.60
N ALA A 202 -23.53 1.51 21.61
CA ALA A 202 -22.70 1.32 22.80
C ALA A 202 -22.99 0.00 23.56
N MET A 203 -22.09 -0.40 24.46
CA MET A 203 -22.32 -1.50 25.42
C MET A 203 -23.72 -1.42 26.06
N PRO A 204 -24.32 -2.52 26.54
CA PRO A 204 -25.54 -2.44 27.34
C PRO A 204 -25.36 -1.41 28.46
N GLU A 205 -25.95 -0.23 28.28
CA GLU A 205 -25.76 0.87 29.23
C GLU A 205 -26.45 0.54 30.56
N TYR A 206 -27.49 -0.29 30.51
CA TYR A 206 -28.38 -0.57 31.64
C TYR A 206 -28.61 -2.06 31.87
N ALA A 207 -28.59 -2.46 33.15
CA ALA A 207 -29.21 -3.69 33.62
C ALA A 207 -30.66 -3.37 34.00
N MET A 208 -31.62 -4.11 33.46
CA MET A 208 -32.99 -4.12 33.97
C MET A 208 -33.11 -5.20 35.05
N ILE A 209 -33.23 -4.78 36.30
CA ILE A 209 -33.40 -5.69 37.45
C ILE A 209 -34.86 -5.66 37.87
N VAL A 210 -35.55 -6.79 37.72
CA VAL A 210 -36.93 -6.96 38.18
C VAL A 210 -36.90 -7.62 39.55
N LYS A 211 -37.43 -6.94 40.58
CA LYS A 211 -37.56 -7.47 41.93
C LYS A 211 -39.02 -7.85 42.20
N GLY A 212 -39.24 -8.93 42.94
CA GLY A 212 -40.58 -9.36 43.36
C GLY A 212 -41.36 -10.25 42.36
N GLY A 213 -40.77 -10.66 41.23
CA GLY A 213 -41.42 -11.56 40.27
C GLY A 213 -40.51 -12.03 39.13
N GLN A 214 -40.96 -13.01 38.34
CA GLN A 214 -40.30 -13.43 37.10
C GLN A 214 -41.12 -12.97 35.89
N LEU A 215 -40.44 -12.44 34.87
CA LEU A 215 -41.07 -12.13 33.58
C LEU A 215 -41.43 -13.44 32.86
N SER A 216 -42.62 -13.49 32.26
CA SER A 216 -42.99 -14.56 31.33
C SER A 216 -42.14 -14.49 30.06
N ASP A 217 -42.06 -15.58 29.29
CA ASP A 217 -41.25 -15.60 28.06
C ASP A 217 -41.79 -14.62 26.99
N THR A 218 -43.09 -14.37 26.96
CA THR A 218 -43.70 -13.35 26.10
C THR A 218 -43.27 -11.93 26.50
N GLN A 219 -43.19 -11.64 27.80
CA GLN A 219 -42.71 -10.35 28.31
C GLN A 219 -41.19 -10.17 28.08
N LYS A 220 -40.40 -11.25 28.20
CA LYS A 220 -38.97 -11.22 27.85
C LYS A 220 -38.76 -10.90 26.38
N GLU A 221 -39.53 -11.50 25.47
CA GLU A 221 -39.39 -11.23 24.04
C GLU A 221 -39.88 -9.83 23.66
N ALA A 222 -40.96 -9.35 24.29
CA ALA A 222 -41.42 -7.96 24.15
C ALA A 222 -40.35 -6.96 24.63
N ALA A 223 -39.72 -7.21 25.78
CA ALA A 223 -38.62 -6.40 26.29
C ALA A 223 -37.41 -6.44 25.34
N ARG A 224 -36.98 -7.62 24.87
CA ARG A 224 -35.90 -7.75 23.89
C ARG A 224 -36.21 -7.03 22.58
N GLY A 225 -37.44 -7.12 22.08
CA GLY A 225 -37.91 -6.42 20.89
C GLY A 225 -37.97 -4.91 21.07
N PHE A 226 -38.32 -4.43 22.27
CA PHE A 226 -38.27 -3.02 22.63
C PHE A 226 -36.82 -2.51 22.67
N PHE A 227 -35.92 -3.19 23.39
CA PHE A 227 -34.51 -2.80 23.46
C PHE A 227 -33.82 -2.78 22.07
N ARG A 228 -34.11 -3.78 21.22
CA ARG A 228 -33.56 -3.82 19.85
C ARG A 228 -34.07 -2.70 18.94
N ARG A 229 -35.27 -2.16 19.17
CA ARG A 229 -35.82 -1.04 18.39
C ARG A 229 -35.35 0.31 18.92
N GLU A 230 -35.35 0.48 20.23
CA GLU A 230 -35.12 1.78 20.86
C GLU A 230 -33.64 2.12 21.12
N PHE A 231 -32.73 1.13 21.12
CA PHE A 231 -31.30 1.34 21.44
C PHE A 231 -30.33 0.91 20.35
N ARG A 232 -30.80 0.33 19.24
CA ARG A 232 -29.93 -0.06 18.13
C ARG A 232 -29.74 1.12 17.18
N GLY A 233 -28.50 1.40 16.79
CA GLY A 233 -28.15 2.44 15.82
C GLY A 233 -27.82 3.80 16.44
N LEU A 234 -27.12 4.64 15.67
CA LEU A 234 -26.58 5.93 16.11
C LEU A 234 -27.66 6.91 16.61
N ASP A 235 -28.82 6.95 15.94
CA ASP A 235 -29.93 7.87 16.26
C ASP A 235 -30.65 7.54 17.58
N ASN A 236 -30.34 6.38 18.14
CA ASN A 236 -30.96 5.81 19.34
C ASN A 236 -30.02 5.84 20.55
N ALA A 237 -28.78 6.32 20.37
CA ALA A 237 -27.83 6.50 21.46
C ALA A 237 -28.38 7.52 22.48
N HIS A 238 -28.15 7.25 23.78
CA HIS A 238 -28.54 8.11 24.91
C HIS A 238 -30.05 8.34 25.12
N LYS A 239 -30.94 7.57 24.49
CA LYS A 239 -32.38 7.66 24.78
C LYS A 239 -32.68 7.15 26.20
N THR A 240 -33.51 7.90 26.92
CA THR A 240 -33.99 7.50 28.26
C THR A 240 -35.21 6.58 28.11
N LEU A 241 -35.11 5.39 28.68
CA LEU A 241 -36.19 4.41 28.71
C LEU A 241 -37.29 4.84 29.70
N LEU A 242 -38.55 4.90 29.27
CA LEU A 242 -39.70 5.02 30.16
C LEU A 242 -40.56 3.77 30.04
N LEU A 243 -40.69 3.01 31.14
CA LEU A 243 -41.60 1.87 31.23
C LEU A 243 -42.58 2.09 32.38
N SER A 244 -43.87 1.95 32.10
CA SER A 244 -44.95 1.94 33.08
C SER A 244 -45.56 0.54 33.09
N PHE A 245 -45.68 -0.06 34.28
CA PHE A 245 -46.35 -1.35 34.46
C PHE A 245 -47.64 -1.14 35.26
N ASP A 246 -48.72 -1.83 34.89
CA ASP A 246 -50.05 -1.69 35.51
C ASP A 246 -50.18 -2.34 36.90
N ASN A 247 -49.15 -3.07 37.36
CA ASN A 247 -49.16 -3.75 38.65
C ASN A 247 -48.28 -3.02 39.67
N ASN A 248 -48.90 -2.56 40.78
CA ASN A 248 -48.26 -1.85 41.89
C ASN A 248 -47.27 -2.69 42.73
N GLU A 249 -46.99 -3.96 42.38
CA GLU A 249 -46.13 -4.86 43.16
C GLU A 249 -44.75 -5.14 42.53
N VAL A 250 -44.49 -4.65 41.32
CA VAL A 250 -43.22 -4.94 40.61
C VAL A 250 -42.31 -3.73 40.68
N GLU A 251 -41.18 -3.87 41.38
CA GLU A 251 -40.13 -2.86 41.45
C GLU A 251 -39.10 -3.12 40.33
N VAL A 252 -38.96 -2.16 39.42
CA VAL A 252 -37.97 -2.21 38.33
C VAL A 252 -36.87 -1.21 38.61
N GLU A 253 -35.65 -1.71 38.78
CA GLU A 253 -34.46 -0.89 39.02
C GLU A 253 -33.56 -0.93 37.78
N PHE A 254 -33.17 0.26 37.29
CA PHE A 254 -32.17 0.41 36.25
C PHE A 254 -30.82 0.74 36.88
N LYS A 255 -29.85 -0.16 36.70
CA LYS A 255 -28.45 0.11 37.07
C LYS A 255 -27.64 0.35 35.81
N ARG A 256 -26.96 1.50 35.76
CA ARG A 256 -25.96 1.74 34.73
C ARG A 256 -24.79 0.78 34.92
N ILE A 257 -24.47 -0.04 33.93
CA ILE A 257 -23.36 -1.02 33.98
C ILE A 257 -22.08 -0.44 33.39
N THR A 258 -22.20 0.53 32.47
CA THR A 258 -21.04 1.06 31.75
C THR A 258 -20.05 1.74 32.68
N ALA A 259 -18.89 1.11 32.84
CA ALA A 259 -17.70 1.76 33.37
C ALA A 259 -17.36 2.97 32.47
N GLU A 260 -16.87 4.05 33.08
CA GLU A 260 -16.30 5.20 32.38
C GLU A 260 -15.03 4.76 31.62
N MET A 261 -15.21 4.04 30.51
CA MET A 261 -14.11 3.78 29.59
C MET A 261 -13.82 5.12 28.92
N LYS A 262 -12.71 5.75 29.30
CA LYS A 262 -12.32 7.05 28.75
C LYS A 262 -12.06 6.89 27.26
N ASP A 263 -12.96 7.42 26.43
CA ASP A 263 -12.88 7.42 24.95
C ASP A 263 -11.49 7.83 24.41
N GLY A 264 -10.74 8.62 25.18
CA GLY A 264 -9.41 9.11 24.81
C GLY A 264 -8.29 8.07 24.74
N ASP A 265 -8.41 6.88 25.33
CA ASP A 265 -7.30 5.90 25.31
C ASP A 265 -7.24 5.09 24.00
N PHE A 266 -8.37 4.91 23.30
CA PHE A 266 -8.41 4.23 22.01
C PHE A 266 -7.83 5.08 20.87
N LEU A 267 -8.16 6.38 20.85
CA LEU A 267 -7.59 7.31 19.87
C LEU A 267 -6.06 7.41 20.00
N LYS A 268 -5.54 7.40 21.24
CA LYS A 268 -4.09 7.35 21.49
C LYS A 268 -3.45 6.05 21.01
N MET A 269 -4.13 4.91 21.20
CA MET A 269 -3.64 3.62 20.68
C MET A 269 -3.61 3.61 19.16
N LEU A 270 -4.62 4.18 18.51
CA LEU A 270 -4.67 4.29 17.05
C LEU A 270 -3.56 5.20 16.52
N ASP A 271 -3.36 6.37 17.13
CA ASP A 271 -2.28 7.30 16.76
C ASP A 271 -0.89 6.68 16.97
N ALA A 272 -0.68 5.96 18.07
CA ALA A 272 0.55 5.22 18.34
C ALA A 272 0.79 4.09 17.33
N ALA A 273 -0.28 3.39 16.91
CA ALA A 273 -0.19 2.35 15.89
C ALA A 273 0.15 2.94 14.51
N GLN A 274 -0.56 3.99 14.08
CA GLN A 274 -0.33 4.70 12.81
C GLN A 274 1.11 5.23 12.74
N SER A 275 1.60 5.83 13.83
CA SER A 275 2.96 6.35 13.94
C SER A 275 4.04 5.27 13.68
N ARG A 276 3.78 4.02 14.11
CA ARG A 276 4.71 2.91 13.91
C ARG A 276 4.63 2.30 12.51
N VAL A 277 3.49 2.41 11.83
CA VAL A 277 3.30 1.88 10.46
C VAL A 277 4.15 2.64 9.46
N HIS A 278 4.09 3.98 9.43
CA HIS A 278 4.88 4.76 8.48
C HIS A 278 6.39 4.68 8.79
N LEU A 279 6.75 4.55 10.07
CA LEU A 279 8.14 4.33 10.49
C LEU A 279 8.71 3.04 9.89
N ALA A 280 7.95 1.94 9.91
CA ALA A 280 8.38 0.66 9.34
C ALA A 280 8.60 0.73 7.83
N HIS A 281 7.90 1.63 7.12
CA HIS A 281 8.11 1.89 5.70
C HIS A 281 9.24 2.89 5.40
N GLY A 282 9.70 3.63 6.42
CA GLY A 282 10.65 4.73 6.24
C GLY A 282 10.03 5.93 5.50
N VAL A 283 8.72 6.13 5.62
CA VAL A 283 8.00 7.25 5.01
C VAL A 283 7.82 8.37 6.05
N PRO A 284 8.26 9.61 5.76
CA PRO A 284 8.00 10.74 6.63
C PRO A 284 6.48 10.99 6.76
N PRO A 285 5.94 11.14 7.99
CA PRO A 285 4.50 11.28 8.21
C PRO A 285 3.88 12.45 7.43
N ARG A 286 4.63 13.54 7.24
CA ARG A 286 4.18 14.70 6.48
C ARG A 286 3.89 14.41 5.00
N LEU A 287 4.60 13.44 4.41
CA LEU A 287 4.32 12.99 3.03
C LEU A 287 3.02 12.17 2.93
N LEU A 288 2.52 11.68 4.07
CA LEU A 288 1.22 11.01 4.20
C LEU A 288 0.10 11.98 4.58
N GLY A 289 0.40 13.29 4.68
CA GLY A 289 -0.55 14.30 5.14
C GLY A 289 -0.78 14.32 6.65
N ILE A 290 0.03 13.57 7.43
CA ILE A 290 -0.05 13.55 8.89
C ILE A 290 0.71 14.77 9.42
N MET A 291 0.01 15.63 10.16
CA MET A 291 0.59 16.83 10.80
C MET A 291 0.46 16.71 12.32
N HIS A 292 1.58 16.85 13.03
CA HIS A 292 1.57 16.91 14.49
C HIS A 292 1.40 18.37 14.96
N ALA A 293 0.58 18.56 15.99
CA ALA A 293 0.38 19.88 16.59
C ALA A 293 1.70 20.46 17.12
N GLY A 294 2.02 21.71 16.72
CA GLY A 294 3.22 22.43 17.17
C GLY A 294 4.40 22.44 16.19
N GLN A 295 4.35 21.69 15.07
CA GLN A 295 5.33 21.85 13.99
C GLN A 295 4.95 23.04 13.10
N LEU A 296 5.69 24.14 13.21
CA LEU A 296 5.59 25.29 12.31
C LEU A 296 6.14 24.91 10.93
N GLY A 297 5.24 24.56 10.01
CA GLY A 297 5.56 24.08 8.67
C GLY A 297 6.20 25.12 7.75
N GLY A 298 7.50 25.36 7.91
CA GLY A 298 8.30 26.12 6.95
C GLY A 298 8.57 25.31 5.68
N GLY A 299 8.58 25.96 4.51
CA GLY A 299 8.83 25.29 3.22
C GLY A 299 10.15 24.52 3.16
N GLY A 300 11.19 25.00 3.82
CA GLY A 300 12.50 24.32 3.89
C GLY A 300 12.49 22.99 4.64
N GLU A 301 11.62 22.82 5.64
CA GLU A 301 11.48 21.56 6.38
C GLU A 301 10.89 20.45 5.48
N ILE A 302 9.92 20.82 4.66
CA ILE A 302 9.28 19.92 3.69
C ILE A 302 10.30 19.46 2.65
N THR A 303 11.04 20.40 2.04
CA THR A 303 12.10 20.07 1.07
C THR A 303 13.16 19.15 1.68
N GLY A 304 13.56 19.39 2.93
CA GLY A 304 14.50 18.52 3.65
C GLY A 304 13.96 17.09 3.85
N GLN A 305 12.68 16.95 4.23
CA GLN A 305 12.04 15.64 4.38
C GLN A 305 11.91 14.89 3.06
N PHE A 306 11.54 15.59 1.97
CA PHE A 306 11.53 15.00 0.63
C PHE A 306 12.91 14.53 0.19
N LYS A 307 13.95 15.35 0.41
CA LYS A 307 15.33 14.99 0.06
C LYS A 307 15.81 13.77 0.84
N MET A 308 15.54 13.72 2.15
CA MET A 308 15.86 12.57 2.99
C MET A 308 15.13 11.30 2.54
N PHE A 309 13.84 11.42 2.19
CA PHE A 309 13.04 10.30 1.67
C PHE A 309 13.60 9.78 0.34
N GLU A 310 13.93 10.69 -0.57
CA GLU A 310 14.54 10.36 -1.87
C GLU A 310 15.88 9.64 -1.69
N ASP A 311 16.79 10.20 -0.88
CA ASP A 311 18.15 9.69 -0.75
C ASP A 311 18.23 8.37 0.05
N LEU A 312 17.47 8.24 1.13
CA LEU A 312 17.56 7.07 2.02
C LEU A 312 16.60 5.95 1.61
N ARG A 313 15.39 6.27 1.15
CA ARG A 313 14.37 5.27 0.85
C ARG A 313 14.23 5.00 -0.64
N LEU A 314 13.93 5.99 -1.46
CA LEU A 314 13.61 5.75 -2.87
C LEU A 314 14.85 5.35 -3.68
N ALA A 315 15.98 6.01 -3.46
CA ALA A 315 17.22 5.71 -4.17
C ALA A 315 17.74 4.31 -3.85
N SER A 316 17.56 3.85 -2.61
CA SER A 316 17.97 2.50 -2.20
C SER A 316 17.10 1.43 -2.85
N VAL A 317 15.79 1.65 -2.95
CA VAL A 317 14.85 0.79 -3.68
C VAL A 317 15.19 0.76 -5.17
N ARG A 318 15.36 1.92 -5.83
CA ARG A 318 15.78 2.01 -7.23
C ARG A 318 17.08 1.26 -7.51
N ARG A 319 18.11 1.48 -6.70
CA ARG A 319 19.41 0.81 -6.85
C ARG A 319 19.29 -0.71 -6.76
N ARG A 320 18.55 -1.20 -5.76
CA ARG A 320 18.38 -2.64 -5.56
C ARG A 320 17.59 -3.29 -6.69
N THR A 321 16.56 -2.63 -7.20
CA THR A 321 15.80 -3.13 -8.35
C THR A 321 16.67 -3.11 -9.60
N LYS A 322 17.43 -2.02 -9.84
CA LYS A 322 18.41 -1.91 -10.93
C LYS A 322 19.39 -3.09 -10.92
N ASP A 323 19.99 -3.39 -9.77
CA ASP A 323 20.97 -4.47 -9.65
C ASP A 323 20.37 -5.83 -10.04
N GLN A 324 19.10 -6.08 -9.69
CA GLN A 324 18.40 -7.32 -10.01
C GLN A 324 17.95 -7.41 -11.47
N ILE A 325 17.68 -6.29 -12.14
CA ILE A 325 17.35 -6.27 -13.58
C ILE A 325 18.58 -6.10 -14.48
N THR A 326 19.76 -5.83 -13.93
CA THR A 326 21.01 -5.69 -14.70
C THR A 326 21.32 -6.90 -15.60
N PRO A 327 21.08 -8.16 -15.20
CA PRO A 327 21.25 -9.31 -16.10
C PRO A 327 20.37 -9.23 -17.37
N LEU A 328 19.18 -8.64 -17.27
CA LEU A 328 18.30 -8.42 -18.42
C LEU A 328 18.89 -7.41 -19.41
N ALA A 329 19.53 -6.35 -18.90
CA ALA A 329 20.26 -5.38 -19.71
C ALA A 329 21.29 -6.06 -20.63
N ARG A 330 22.04 -7.01 -20.07
CA ARG A 330 23.06 -7.77 -20.80
C ARG A 330 22.43 -8.65 -21.88
N ARG A 331 21.29 -9.29 -21.59
CA ARG A 331 20.51 -10.08 -22.59
C ARG A 331 20.02 -9.20 -23.75
N LEU A 332 19.67 -7.96 -23.45
CA LEU A 332 19.25 -6.96 -24.44
C LEU A 332 20.42 -6.25 -25.14
N LYS A 333 21.68 -6.62 -24.82
CA LYS A 333 22.89 -5.98 -25.34
C LYS A 333 22.98 -4.47 -25.05
N LEU A 334 22.34 -4.04 -23.96
CA LEU A 334 22.48 -2.68 -23.44
C LEU A 334 23.75 -2.58 -22.59
N ALA A 335 24.34 -1.39 -22.53
CA ALA A 335 25.49 -1.15 -21.65
C ALA A 335 25.09 -1.38 -20.18
N PRO A 336 25.96 -1.93 -19.31
CA PRO A 336 25.64 -2.21 -17.91
C PRO A 336 25.12 -1.00 -17.12
N ASP A 337 25.59 0.20 -17.46
CA ASP A 337 25.20 1.46 -16.83
C ASP A 337 24.06 2.20 -17.53
N ALA A 338 23.52 1.63 -18.61
CA ALA A 338 22.48 2.26 -19.41
C ALA A 338 21.14 2.32 -18.68
N LEU A 339 20.87 1.47 -17.70
CA LEU A 339 19.58 1.44 -17.01
C LEU A 339 19.62 2.23 -15.70
N ARG A 340 18.81 3.27 -15.63
CA ARG A 340 18.53 4.03 -14.41
C ARG A 340 17.04 4.24 -14.30
N PHE A 341 16.54 4.33 -13.07
CA PHE A 341 15.20 4.86 -12.82
C PHE A 341 15.32 6.36 -12.64
N ARG A 342 14.44 7.13 -13.29
CA ARG A 342 14.43 8.58 -13.16
C ARG A 342 14.16 8.96 -11.68
N PRO A 343 15.03 9.75 -11.05
CA PRO A 343 14.80 10.22 -9.68
C PRO A 343 13.63 11.20 -9.63
N LEU A 344 13.12 11.47 -8.42
CA LEU A 344 12.15 12.54 -8.24
C LEU A 344 12.82 13.88 -8.51
N ASP A 345 12.14 14.73 -9.25
CA ASP A 345 12.54 16.12 -9.36
C ASP A 345 12.16 16.86 -8.07
N LEU A 346 13.17 17.30 -7.34
CA LEU A 346 13.04 17.97 -6.05
C LEU A 346 13.48 19.43 -6.11
N THR A 347 13.79 19.95 -7.30
CA THR A 347 14.14 21.36 -7.44
C THR A 347 12.92 22.21 -7.14
N ALA A 348 13.14 23.30 -6.41
CA ALA A 348 12.07 24.26 -6.16
C ALA A 348 11.81 25.01 -7.48
N PRO A 349 10.55 25.22 -7.88
CA PRO A 349 10.22 25.89 -9.14
C PRO A 349 10.86 27.28 -9.30
N ASP A 350 11.11 27.99 -8.20
CA ASP A 350 11.74 29.32 -8.22
C ASP A 350 13.26 29.25 -8.37
N THR A 351 13.89 28.16 -7.90
CA THR A 351 15.34 27.93 -8.05
C THR A 351 15.69 27.60 -9.51
N ASP A 352 14.88 26.79 -10.18
CA ASP A 352 15.09 26.47 -11.60
C ASP A 352 14.99 27.72 -12.47
N ARG A 353 14.02 28.59 -12.17
CA ARG A 353 13.85 29.88 -12.86
C ARG A 353 15.07 30.78 -12.68
N GLN A 354 15.59 30.87 -11.46
CA GLN A 354 16.77 31.70 -11.19
C GLN A 354 18.02 31.11 -11.86
N GLN A 355 18.22 29.79 -11.80
CA GLN A 355 19.36 29.14 -12.45
C GLN A 355 19.33 29.26 -13.97
N ILE A 356 18.17 29.04 -14.59
CA ILE A 356 18.00 29.23 -16.04
C ILE A 356 18.29 30.69 -16.43
N LYS A 357 17.83 31.64 -15.62
CA LYS A 357 18.12 33.06 -15.82
C LYS A 357 19.62 33.34 -15.70
N ASP A 358 20.28 32.84 -14.66
CA ASP A 358 21.71 33.04 -14.44
C ASP A 358 22.55 32.42 -15.56
N TRP A 359 22.16 31.23 -16.08
CA TRP A 359 22.83 30.58 -17.21
C TRP A 359 22.64 31.32 -18.54
N LEU A 360 21.47 31.92 -18.73
CA LEU A 360 21.17 32.75 -19.91
C LEU A 360 21.93 34.08 -19.86
N GLU A 361 22.00 34.72 -18.68
CA GLU A 361 22.78 35.94 -18.46
C GLU A 361 24.30 35.69 -18.59
N ALA A 362 24.76 34.49 -18.24
CA ALA A 362 26.15 34.07 -18.39
C ALA A 362 26.51 33.53 -19.79
N GLU A 363 25.58 33.55 -20.75
CA GLU A 363 25.75 33.01 -22.12
C GLU A 363 26.19 31.53 -22.15
N ILE A 364 25.87 30.75 -21.11
CA ILE A 364 26.20 29.32 -21.02
C ILE A 364 25.23 28.47 -21.88
N ILE A 365 23.98 28.90 -21.96
CA ILE A 365 22.90 28.26 -22.72
C ILE A 365 22.26 29.29 -23.66
N ASP A 366 21.76 28.81 -24.81
CA ASP A 366 20.99 29.67 -25.70
C ASP A 366 19.52 29.82 -25.24
N ARG A 367 18.79 30.77 -25.83
CA ARG A 367 17.39 31.04 -25.46
C ARG A 367 16.46 29.86 -25.75
N ASP A 368 16.74 29.06 -26.77
CA ASP A 368 15.92 27.90 -27.11
C ASP A 368 16.19 26.73 -26.16
N GLU A 369 17.42 26.59 -25.67
CA GLU A 369 17.82 25.67 -24.63
C GLU A 369 17.22 26.07 -23.28
N ALA A 370 17.23 27.37 -22.94
CA ALA A 370 16.54 27.89 -21.76
C ALA A 370 15.03 27.65 -21.80
N ARG A 371 14.38 27.78 -22.98
CA ARG A 371 12.95 27.46 -23.17
C ARG A 371 12.65 25.98 -22.96
N ARG A 372 13.50 25.09 -23.50
CA ARG A 372 13.40 23.63 -23.30
C ARG A 372 13.57 23.26 -21.82
N LEU A 373 14.58 23.82 -21.15
CA LEU A 373 14.85 23.60 -19.73
C LEU A 373 13.71 24.12 -18.83
N ALA A 374 13.05 25.21 -19.23
CA ALA A 374 11.88 25.75 -18.53
C ALA A 374 10.56 25.01 -18.85
N GLY A 375 10.58 24.00 -19.73
CA GLY A 375 9.38 23.28 -20.17
C GLY A 375 8.40 24.13 -20.99
N ILE A 376 8.87 25.18 -21.66
CA ILE A 376 8.06 26.07 -22.49
C ILE A 376 8.21 25.60 -23.95
N ASP A 377 7.42 24.59 -24.34
CA ASP A 377 7.37 24.13 -25.72
C ASP A 377 6.41 25.00 -26.56
N SER A 378 7.00 25.75 -27.50
CA SER A 378 6.40 26.58 -28.56
C SER A 378 5.92 28.00 -28.21
N GLU A 379 6.15 28.93 -29.14
CA GLU A 379 5.72 30.35 -29.14
C GLU A 379 4.23 30.54 -28.79
N THR A 380 3.40 29.53 -29.05
CA THR A 380 1.97 29.50 -28.73
C THR A 380 1.65 29.56 -27.23
N ALA A 381 2.56 29.11 -26.35
CA ALA A 381 2.39 29.19 -24.90
C ALA A 381 2.65 30.60 -24.35
N LEU A 382 3.56 31.36 -24.96
CA LEU A 382 3.89 32.74 -24.59
C LEU A 382 2.72 33.68 -24.88
N ALA A 383 2.01 33.48 -26.00
CA ALA A 383 0.85 34.29 -26.38
C ALA A 383 -0.33 34.17 -25.39
N LYS A 384 -0.51 33.01 -24.72
CA LYS A 384 -1.53 32.81 -23.68
C LYS A 384 -1.10 33.27 -22.28
N SER A 385 0.21 33.26 -22.00
CA SER A 385 0.83 33.68 -20.74
C SER A 385 0.81 35.21 -20.51
N ALA A 386 0.71 36.00 -21.59
CA ALA A 386 0.68 37.46 -21.52
C ALA A 386 -0.49 38.06 -20.70
N SER A 387 -1.50 37.26 -20.30
CA SER A 387 -2.62 37.73 -19.48
C SER A 387 -2.57 37.36 -17.98
N GLY A 388 -1.54 36.66 -17.48
CA GLY A 388 -1.45 36.41 -16.03
C GLY A 388 -0.23 35.64 -15.51
N ARG A 389 0.29 36.11 -14.36
CA ARG A 389 1.22 35.49 -13.38
C ARG A 389 2.54 34.83 -13.83
N LEU A 390 2.92 34.87 -15.12
CA LEU A 390 4.18 34.30 -15.64
C LEU A 390 5.15 35.35 -16.24
N SER A 391 5.18 36.56 -15.69
CA SER A 391 5.56 37.76 -16.46
C SER A 391 7.05 38.13 -16.58
N VAL A 392 8.01 37.42 -15.96
CA VAL A 392 9.42 37.86 -15.96
C VAL A 392 10.28 37.05 -16.93
N LEU A 393 10.37 35.73 -16.75
CA LEU A 393 11.14 34.84 -17.66
C LEU A 393 10.52 34.74 -19.05
N ALA A 394 9.19 34.73 -19.14
CA ALA A 394 8.48 34.72 -20.42
C ALA A 394 8.80 35.96 -21.25
N LYS A 395 8.92 37.15 -20.63
CA LYS A 395 9.30 38.38 -21.33
C LYS A 395 10.76 38.34 -21.77
N LEU A 396 11.66 37.88 -20.91
CA LEU A 396 13.08 37.77 -21.21
C LEU A 396 13.39 36.80 -22.35
N LEU A 397 12.54 35.77 -22.50
CA LEU A 397 12.63 34.76 -23.55
C LEU A 397 11.79 35.12 -24.79
N ALA A 398 11.02 36.20 -24.83
CA ALA A 398 10.11 36.54 -25.94
C ALA A 398 10.63 37.66 -26.87
N ASP A 399 11.64 38.44 -26.48
CA ASP A 399 12.14 39.53 -27.31
C ASP A 399 13.17 39.04 -28.34
N SER A 400 12.66 38.70 -29.53
CA SER A 400 13.29 38.48 -30.86
C SER A 400 14.69 37.89 -30.91
#